data_AF-A0A840YTM6-F1
#
_entry.id   AF-A0A840YTM6-F1
#
_cell.length_a   1.000
_cell.length_b   1.000
_cell.length_c   1.000
_cell.angle_alpha   90.00
_cell.angle_beta   90.00
_cell.angle_gamma   90.00
#
_symmetry.space_group_name_H-M   'P 1'
#
loop_
_entity.id
_entity.type
_entity.pdbx_description
1 polymer ?
#
loop_
_entity_poly.entity_id
_entity_poly.type
_entity_poly.pdbx_seq_one_letter_code
_entity_poly.pdbx_strand_id
1 'polypeptide(L)'
;MTRFTDYVDERDYTELGSEQNIIALVSANALVWNVKPNSGKAVWAMDLSSFAEGDPKAGIRARPSLVKQLAPAIRAGTYGKNSHEGAQTKTTMKYLWRMLDSLETAGAGTVEDLSAVTNAHGQLFKTHLLHTFEFGANYARSVLGRIRRWFLHARDLAGFEADLIWPTITECRGTEHKDVDPRLLRPLYHHLKRVHFGFLGALKEGPCLAARGVDPRSASGSKLEIWSSTANWAYFAREYVAAGLSRGALPMRKFAGRVVPDRKIPQQPGPSFLASDVRTHFDAVRWFVPTMEDAVAAFTLVMLHTGWNPDTVKNIDISEDSKWFDHRLDGSGDPESKTATVALYAFKGRTGREQIAFSLRRPKAHPYQVIKSMITATDPLRAQLRKEIAELAAIIGRSEEQQQRYDNIRVMVKSPWLFFTVYEPSGGSRVAVIDK
;
A
#
# COMPACT_ATOMS: atom_id res chain seq x y z
N MET A 1 5.92 18.46 -15.75
CA MET A 1 6.76 19.03 -14.66
C MET A 1 5.93 20.07 -13.94
N THR A 2 5.22 19.65 -12.90
CA THR A 2 4.30 20.49 -12.14
C THR A 2 5.09 21.07 -10.97
N ARG A 3 5.18 22.40 -10.89
CA ARG A 3 5.94 23.11 -9.84
C ARG A 3 5.33 22.78 -8.47
N PHE A 4 6.18 22.31 -7.55
CA PHE A 4 5.87 22.16 -6.13
C PHE A 4 5.92 23.56 -5.50
N THR A 5 4.79 24.29 -5.48
CA THR A 5 4.65 25.61 -4.82
C THR A 5 3.67 25.62 -3.65
N ASP A 6 3.13 24.47 -3.23
CA ASP A 6 2.11 24.45 -2.18
C ASP A 6 2.69 24.02 -0.82
N TYR A 7 3.31 24.98 -0.11
CA TYR A 7 3.24 25.21 1.35
C TYR A 7 4.31 26.24 1.77
N VAL A 8 4.24 27.44 1.21
CA VAL A 8 4.89 28.62 1.79
C VAL A 8 3.78 29.62 2.02
N ASP A 9 3.62 30.04 3.28
CA ASP A 9 2.75 31.16 3.61
C ASP A 9 3.40 32.42 3.03
N GLU A 10 3.07 32.75 1.78
CA GLU A 10 3.59 33.91 1.03
C GLU A 10 3.19 35.25 1.66
N ARG A 11 2.36 35.25 2.71
CA ARG A 11 1.83 36.47 3.33
C ARG A 11 2.81 37.22 4.23
N ASP A 12 3.96 36.62 4.60
CA ASP A 12 4.92 37.27 5.51
C ASP A 12 6.03 38.07 4.80
N TYR A 13 6.10 38.08 3.46
CA TYR A 13 7.17 38.79 2.72
C TYR A 13 6.73 40.10 2.04
N THR A 14 5.43 40.38 1.92
CA THR A 14 4.91 41.54 1.17
C THR A 14 4.71 42.83 1.98
N GLU A 15 4.94 42.82 3.30
CA GLU A 15 4.86 44.02 4.15
C GLU A 15 6.22 44.44 4.76
N LEU A 16 7.32 44.19 4.06
CA LEU A 16 8.60 44.84 4.40
C LEU A 16 8.57 46.29 3.88
N GLY A 17 8.13 47.17 4.79
CA GLY A 17 8.07 48.61 4.59
C GLY A 17 9.36 49.22 4.04
N SER A 18 9.15 50.26 3.23
CA SER A 18 10.10 51.21 2.65
C SER A 18 11.59 51.01 2.99
N GLU A 19 12.41 50.88 1.95
CA GLU A 19 13.88 50.76 1.93
C GLU A 19 14.66 51.77 2.81
N GLN A 20 14.01 52.79 3.36
CA GLN A 20 14.63 53.87 4.13
C GLN A 20 14.91 53.53 5.60
N ASN A 21 14.39 52.44 6.18
CA ASN A 21 14.70 52.03 7.56
C ASN A 21 15.78 50.94 7.69
N ILE A 22 16.40 50.51 6.58
CA ILE A 22 17.45 49.46 6.57
C ILE A 22 18.88 50.07 6.57
N ILE A 23 19.03 51.40 6.60
CA ILE A 23 20.33 52.08 6.68
C ILE A 23 20.66 52.43 8.15
N ALA A 24 20.61 51.45 9.05
CA ALA A 24 21.01 51.62 10.45
C ALA A 24 22.23 50.74 10.75
N LEU A 25 23.39 51.40 10.90
CA LEU A 25 24.68 50.85 11.36
C LEU A 25 25.17 49.64 10.56
N VAL A 26 25.68 49.89 9.36
CA VAL A 26 26.56 48.94 8.68
C VAL A 26 27.80 48.76 9.55
N SER A 27 27.81 47.69 10.36
CA SER A 27 29.03 47.19 11.00
C SER A 27 30.11 47.06 9.93
N ALA A 28 31.32 47.55 10.24
CA ALA A 28 32.48 47.39 9.34
C ALA A 28 32.76 45.92 8.98
N ASN A 29 32.29 44.98 9.81
CA ASN A 29 32.36 43.54 9.56
C ASN A 29 31.01 43.01 9.05
N ALA A 30 30.98 42.54 7.80
CA ALA A 30 29.80 41.94 7.18
C ALA A 30 29.25 40.69 7.91
N LEU A 31 30.08 40.05 8.75
CA LEU A 31 29.72 38.86 9.53
C LEU A 31 29.12 39.17 10.90
N VAL A 32 29.09 40.46 11.29
CA VAL A 32 28.51 40.91 12.55
C VAL A 32 27.40 41.91 12.28
N TRP A 33 26.21 41.66 12.83
CA TRP A 33 25.08 42.58 12.72
C TRP A 33 24.17 42.52 13.94
N ASN A 34 23.48 43.61 14.21
CA ASN A 34 22.49 43.69 15.29
C ASN A 34 21.14 43.18 14.78
N VAL A 35 20.51 42.28 15.55
CA VAL A 35 19.18 41.75 15.29
C VAL A 35 18.21 42.37 16.28
N LYS A 36 17.17 43.03 15.77
CA LYS A 36 16.05 43.55 16.55
C LYS A 36 14.94 42.49 16.59
N PRO A 37 14.64 41.88 17.75
CA PRO A 37 13.56 40.89 17.86
C PRO A 37 12.18 41.53 17.69
N ASN A 38 11.22 40.82 17.10
CA ASN A 38 9.83 41.29 16.97
C ASN A 38 9.11 41.37 18.32
N SER A 39 9.58 40.65 19.32
CA SER A 39 8.96 40.58 20.64
C SER A 39 9.25 41.79 21.55
N GLY A 40 9.84 42.88 21.02
CA GLY A 40 10.28 44.05 21.82
C GLY A 40 11.43 43.76 22.79
N LYS A 41 12.08 42.60 22.67
CA LYS A 41 13.25 42.23 23.50
C LYS A 41 14.48 43.04 23.09
N ALA A 42 15.49 43.06 23.97
CA ALA A 42 16.75 43.74 23.71
C ALA A 42 17.38 43.29 22.38
N VAL A 43 17.93 44.26 21.67
CA VAL A 43 18.76 44.03 20.47
C VAL A 43 19.96 43.17 20.86
N TRP A 44 20.30 42.22 20.01
CA TRP A 44 21.43 41.32 20.23
C TRP A 44 22.29 41.22 18.97
N ALA A 45 23.58 40.94 19.12
CA ALA A 45 24.51 40.81 18.00
C ALA A 45 24.57 39.36 17.48
N MET A 46 24.29 39.17 16.20
CA MET A 46 24.68 37.98 15.48
C MET A 46 26.13 38.14 15.03
N ASP A 47 26.95 37.14 15.29
CA ASP A 47 28.37 37.12 14.95
C ASP A 47 28.71 35.75 14.39
N LEU A 48 29.12 35.73 13.11
CA LEU A 48 29.55 34.55 12.36
C LEU A 48 31.08 34.51 12.13
N SER A 49 31.86 35.40 12.76
CA SER A 49 33.30 35.53 12.51
C SER A 49 34.08 34.24 12.81
N SER A 50 33.63 33.46 13.80
CA SER A 50 34.23 32.15 14.13
C SER A 50 34.20 31.14 12.98
N PHE A 51 33.27 31.27 12.03
CA PHE A 51 33.23 30.38 10.85
C PHE A 51 34.19 30.85 9.74
N ALA A 52 34.53 32.15 9.73
CA ALA A 52 35.52 32.71 8.81
C ALA A 52 36.95 32.49 9.31
N GLU A 53 37.18 32.66 10.62
CA GLU A 53 38.49 32.55 11.27
C GLU A 53 38.81 31.11 11.69
N GLY A 54 37.78 30.26 11.81
CA GLY A 54 37.89 28.94 12.43
C GLY A 54 37.72 29.01 13.95
N ASP A 55 37.39 27.86 14.54
CA ASP A 55 37.27 27.70 15.99
C ASP A 55 37.83 26.33 16.37
N PRO A 56 39.12 26.26 16.77
CA PRO A 56 39.75 25.00 17.16
C PRO A 56 39.03 24.31 18.33
N LYS A 57 38.43 25.07 19.25
CA LYS A 57 37.70 24.50 20.40
C LYS A 57 36.40 23.83 19.95
N ALA A 58 35.76 24.37 18.92
CA ALA A 58 34.57 23.75 18.33
C ALA A 58 34.91 22.66 17.30
N GLY A 59 36.19 22.48 16.95
CA GLY A 59 36.64 21.58 15.89
C GLY A 59 36.18 22.05 14.52
N ILE A 60 36.34 23.35 14.24
CA ILE A 60 35.85 24.02 13.04
C ILE A 60 37.01 24.67 12.29
N ARG A 61 37.25 24.30 11.02
CA ARG A 61 38.22 24.97 10.14
C ARG A 61 37.63 26.25 9.53
N ALA A 62 38.50 27.24 9.33
CA ALA A 62 38.18 28.51 8.67
C ALA A 62 37.68 28.31 7.23
N ARG A 63 36.53 28.92 6.89
CA ARG A 63 36.00 28.99 5.49
C ARG A 63 35.46 30.40 5.21
N PRO A 64 36.35 31.41 5.08
CA PRO A 64 35.97 32.81 5.04
C PRO A 64 35.10 33.16 3.83
N SER A 65 35.38 32.59 2.66
CA SER A 65 34.61 32.88 1.43
C SER A 65 33.18 32.32 1.54
N LEU A 66 33.04 31.05 1.93
CA LEU A 66 31.73 30.41 2.10
C LEU A 66 30.83 31.14 3.11
N VAL A 67 31.33 31.47 4.32
CA VAL A 67 30.47 32.14 5.31
C VAL A 67 30.11 33.56 4.88
N LYS A 68 31.01 34.29 4.20
CA LYS A 68 30.69 35.61 3.65
C LYS A 68 29.59 35.54 2.60
N GLN A 69 29.60 34.51 1.76
CA GLN A 69 28.55 34.27 0.76
C GLN A 69 27.22 33.84 1.39
N LEU A 70 27.24 33.08 2.49
CA LEU A 70 26.02 32.67 3.22
C LEU A 70 25.44 33.77 4.12
N ALA A 71 26.26 34.71 4.58
CA ALA A 71 25.86 35.72 5.56
C ALA A 71 24.63 36.55 5.17
N PRO A 72 24.45 37.01 3.91
CA PRO A 72 23.24 37.72 3.50
C PRO A 72 21.95 36.90 3.71
N ALA A 73 21.95 35.62 3.30
CA ALA A 73 20.80 34.73 3.46
C ALA A 73 20.50 34.43 4.94
N ILE A 74 21.53 34.26 5.77
CA ILE A 74 21.38 34.04 7.21
C ILE A 74 20.86 35.32 7.89
N ARG A 75 21.36 36.50 7.48
CA ARG A 75 20.89 37.80 7.98
C ARG A 75 19.41 37.98 7.70
N ALA A 76 18.96 37.72 6.47
CA ALA A 76 17.54 37.74 6.12
C ALA A 76 16.73 36.74 6.97
N GLY A 77 17.21 35.50 7.13
CA GLY A 77 16.53 34.47 7.93
C GLY A 77 16.54 34.69 9.44
N THR A 78 17.36 35.62 9.96
CA THR A 78 17.46 35.95 11.39
C THR A 78 16.79 37.27 11.74
N TYR A 79 16.27 38.02 10.77
CA TYR A 79 15.51 39.23 11.02
C TYR A 79 14.30 38.95 11.91
N GLY A 80 14.06 39.81 12.91
CA GLY A 80 12.96 39.65 13.87
C GLY A 80 13.11 38.51 14.88
N LYS A 81 14.16 37.68 14.76
CA LYS A 81 14.39 36.51 15.62
C LYS A 81 14.96 36.89 16.98
N ASN A 82 14.65 36.08 17.98
CA ASN A 82 15.22 36.26 19.32
C ASN A 82 16.64 35.67 19.42
N SER A 83 17.36 36.02 20.49
CA SER A 83 18.75 35.58 20.70
C SER A 83 18.90 34.06 20.80
N HIS A 84 17.89 33.35 21.29
CA HIS A 84 17.88 31.89 21.37
C HIS A 84 17.82 31.24 19.97
N GLU A 85 16.95 31.72 19.08
CA GLU A 85 16.91 31.29 17.68
C GLU A 85 18.21 31.64 16.94
N GLY A 86 18.83 32.77 17.31
CA GLY A 86 20.16 33.14 16.86
C GLY A 86 21.24 32.14 17.27
N ALA A 87 21.26 31.75 18.54
CA ALA A 87 22.17 30.72 19.05
C ALA A 87 21.94 29.36 18.35
N GLN A 88 20.67 28.98 18.13
CA GLN A 88 20.33 27.76 17.39
C GLN A 88 20.82 27.81 15.93
N THR A 89 20.76 28.98 15.31
CA THR A 89 21.32 29.22 13.96
C THR A 89 22.83 28.98 13.93
N LYS A 90 23.57 29.54 14.90
CA LYS A 90 25.02 29.27 15.03
C LYS A 90 25.28 27.78 15.25
N THR A 91 24.54 27.11 16.13
CA THR A 91 24.68 25.66 16.36
C THR A 91 24.42 24.84 15.09
N THR A 92 23.40 25.20 14.31
CA THR A 92 23.08 24.55 13.02
C THR A 92 24.25 24.70 12.04
N MET A 93 24.85 25.89 11.97
CA MET A 93 26.05 26.14 11.16
C MET A 93 27.25 25.30 11.61
N LYS A 94 27.45 25.13 12.93
CA LYS A 94 28.52 24.26 13.45
C LYS A 94 28.40 22.82 12.98
N TYR A 95 27.18 22.27 12.88
CA TYR A 95 26.97 20.92 12.34
C TYR A 95 27.40 20.80 10.89
N LEU A 96 27.09 21.80 10.06
CA LEU A 96 27.53 21.82 8.67
C LEU A 96 29.05 21.90 8.57
N TRP A 97 29.70 22.82 9.29
CA TRP A 97 31.15 22.99 9.24
C TRP A 97 31.90 21.73 9.67
N ARG A 98 31.45 21.08 10.74
CA ARG A 98 32.03 19.80 11.19
C ARG A 98 31.90 18.69 10.15
N MET A 99 30.78 18.65 9.42
CA MET A 99 30.61 17.72 8.33
C MET A 99 31.59 18.01 7.19
N LEU A 100 31.77 19.28 6.81
CA LEU A 100 32.76 19.68 5.80
C LEU A 100 34.19 19.33 6.22
N ASP A 101 34.56 19.57 7.50
CA ASP A 101 35.86 19.19 8.05
C ASP A 101 36.09 17.67 8.03
N SER A 102 35.04 16.90 8.31
CA SER A 102 35.09 15.43 8.22
C SER A 102 35.30 14.96 6.78
N LEU A 103 34.69 15.62 5.78
CA LEU A 103 34.86 15.28 4.36
C LEU A 103 36.28 15.59 3.88
N GLU A 104 36.81 16.75 4.28
CA GLU A 104 38.16 17.17 3.93
C GLU A 104 39.21 16.23 4.54
N THR A 105 39.02 15.84 5.81
CA THR A 105 39.88 14.86 6.50
C THR A 105 39.84 13.49 5.80
N ALA A 106 38.69 13.13 5.20
CA ALA A 106 38.52 11.92 4.41
C ALA A 106 39.07 12.04 2.96
N GLY A 107 39.65 13.18 2.58
CA GLY A 107 40.24 13.40 1.26
C GLY A 107 39.23 13.76 0.16
N ALA A 108 38.01 14.18 0.49
CA ALA A 108 36.99 14.56 -0.49
C ALA A 108 37.21 15.96 -1.12
N GLY A 109 38.31 16.64 -0.78
CA GLY A 109 38.60 18.00 -1.19
C GLY A 109 38.05 19.07 -0.24
N THR A 110 38.44 20.32 -0.47
CA THR A 110 38.00 21.50 0.28
C THR A 110 36.76 22.14 -0.35
N VAL A 111 35.82 22.58 0.49
CA VAL A 111 34.65 23.36 0.08
C VAL A 111 34.84 24.79 0.57
N GLU A 112 35.43 25.64 -0.26
CA GLU A 112 35.79 27.01 0.11
C GLU A 112 34.69 28.03 -0.16
N ASP A 113 33.78 27.74 -1.09
CA ASP A 113 32.74 28.67 -1.55
C ASP A 113 31.42 27.97 -1.90
N LEU A 114 30.41 28.79 -2.22
CA LEU A 114 29.05 28.38 -2.52
C LEU A 114 28.94 27.57 -3.83
N SER A 115 29.87 27.74 -4.76
CA SER A 115 29.88 27.04 -6.05
C SER A 115 30.35 25.59 -5.92
N ALA A 116 31.26 25.32 -4.97
CA ALA A 116 31.76 23.98 -4.64
C ALA A 116 30.69 23.09 -3.99
N VAL A 117 29.59 23.65 -3.49
CA VAL A 117 28.51 22.89 -2.87
C VAL A 117 27.59 22.27 -3.91
N THR A 118 27.42 20.96 -3.82
CA THR A 118 26.66 20.12 -4.78
C THR A 118 25.57 19.31 -4.07
N ASN A 119 24.76 18.57 -4.85
CA ASN A 119 23.75 17.65 -4.30
C ASN A 119 24.35 16.51 -3.46
N ALA A 120 25.58 16.09 -3.77
CA ALA A 120 26.29 15.06 -3.00
C ALA A 120 26.50 15.50 -1.55
N HIS A 121 26.82 16.78 -1.33
CA HIS A 121 26.97 17.36 0.01
C HIS A 121 25.66 17.31 0.81
N GLY A 122 24.50 17.50 0.16
CA GLY A 122 23.21 17.35 0.81
C GLY A 122 22.95 15.93 1.32
N GLN A 123 23.33 14.92 0.53
CA GLN A 123 23.23 13.51 0.94
C GLN A 123 24.24 13.14 2.04
N LEU A 124 25.48 13.62 1.93
CA LEU A 124 26.50 13.41 2.97
C LEU A 124 26.11 14.10 4.27
N PHE A 125 25.57 15.31 4.21
CA PHE A 125 25.08 16.02 5.39
C PHE A 125 23.91 15.30 6.05
N LYS A 126 22.95 14.80 5.26
CA LYS A 126 21.88 13.93 5.76
C LYS A 126 22.44 12.71 6.52
N THR A 127 23.39 11.99 5.91
CA THR A 127 24.03 10.83 6.55
C THR A 127 24.73 11.23 7.84
N HIS A 128 25.48 12.33 7.85
CA HIS A 128 26.21 12.81 9.00
C HIS A 128 25.29 13.20 10.16
N LEU A 129 24.15 13.86 9.87
CA LEU A 129 23.14 14.19 10.88
C LEU A 129 22.54 12.94 11.54
N LEU A 130 22.24 11.91 10.75
CA LEU A 130 21.57 10.69 11.25
C LEU A 130 22.53 9.71 11.92
N HIS A 131 23.76 9.58 11.42
CA HIS A 131 24.69 8.54 11.86
C HIS A 131 25.83 9.05 12.73
N THR A 132 26.34 10.27 12.47
CA THR A 132 27.46 10.81 13.26
C THR A 132 26.96 11.62 14.45
N PHE A 133 25.92 12.43 14.26
CA PHE A 133 25.29 13.17 15.35
C PHE A 133 24.13 12.43 16.01
N GLU A 134 23.71 11.28 15.45
CA GLU A 134 22.63 10.44 15.98
C GLU A 134 21.31 11.21 16.21
N PHE A 135 21.03 12.21 15.37
CA PHE A 135 19.81 12.98 15.51
C PHE A 135 18.58 12.16 15.12
N GLY A 136 17.52 12.29 15.91
CA GLY A 136 16.20 11.82 15.51
C GLY A 136 15.77 12.46 14.18
N ALA A 137 15.06 11.70 13.34
CA ALA A 137 14.72 12.08 11.97
C ALA A 137 14.03 13.45 11.86
N ASN A 138 13.19 13.83 12.82
CA ASN A 138 12.54 15.15 12.87
C ASN A 138 13.52 16.31 13.06
N TYR A 139 14.42 16.16 14.03
CA TYR A 139 15.42 17.19 14.31
C TYR A 139 16.42 17.30 13.15
N ALA A 140 16.90 16.17 12.64
CA ALA A 140 17.77 16.12 11.47
C ALA A 140 17.11 16.76 10.23
N ARG A 141 15.82 16.50 9.98
CA ARG A 141 15.05 17.12 8.89
C ARG A 141 15.00 18.65 9.03
N SER A 142 14.74 19.15 10.23
CA SER A 142 14.69 20.59 10.51
C SER A 142 16.04 21.27 10.26
N VAL A 143 17.14 20.67 10.74
CA VAL A 143 18.51 21.14 10.53
C VAL A 143 18.86 21.15 9.04
N LEU A 144 18.65 20.04 8.33
CA LEU A 144 18.92 19.91 6.91
C LEU A 144 18.11 20.91 6.07
N GLY A 145 16.82 21.05 6.37
CA GLY A 145 15.94 22.00 5.68
C GLY A 145 16.34 23.45 5.89
N ARG A 146 16.80 23.81 7.10
CA ARG A 146 17.26 25.18 7.41
C ARG A 146 18.53 25.52 6.63
N ILE A 147 19.54 24.64 6.65
CA ILE A 147 20.78 24.83 5.89
C ILE A 147 20.47 24.91 4.39
N ARG A 148 19.67 23.98 3.85
CA ARG A 148 19.27 23.99 2.43
C ARG A 148 18.66 25.34 2.02
N ARG A 149 17.76 25.91 2.83
CA ARG A 149 17.15 27.22 2.56
C ARG A 149 18.19 28.35 2.49
N TRP A 150 19.16 28.38 3.40
CA TRP A 150 20.22 29.39 3.37
C TRP A 150 21.09 29.25 2.12
N PHE A 151 21.43 28.03 1.72
CA PHE A 151 22.20 27.81 0.49
C PHE A 151 21.43 28.23 -0.76
N LEU A 152 20.15 27.85 -0.89
CA LEU A 152 19.32 28.25 -2.03
C LEU A 152 19.18 29.76 -2.13
N HIS A 153 18.88 30.43 -1.00
CA HIS A 153 18.77 31.89 -0.97
C HIS A 153 20.11 32.56 -1.29
N ALA A 154 21.23 32.08 -0.73
CA ALA A 154 22.55 32.64 -1.02
C ALA A 154 22.94 32.46 -2.49
N ARG A 155 22.53 31.33 -3.12
CA ARG A 155 22.80 31.04 -4.53
C ARG A 155 21.99 31.94 -5.45
N ASP A 156 20.73 32.17 -5.10
CA ASP A 156 19.85 33.11 -5.79
C ASP A 156 20.43 34.53 -5.76
N LEU A 157 20.82 35.03 -4.57
CA LEU A 157 21.47 36.34 -4.43
C LEU A 157 22.78 36.48 -5.21
N ALA A 158 23.49 35.37 -5.44
CA ALA A 158 24.75 35.35 -6.19
C ALA A 158 24.57 35.01 -7.69
N GLY A 159 23.33 34.82 -8.16
CA GLY A 159 23.03 34.57 -9.57
C GLY A 159 23.41 33.18 -10.07
N PHE A 160 23.45 32.15 -9.21
CA PHE A 160 23.70 30.78 -9.65
C PHE A 160 22.43 30.13 -10.22
N GLU A 161 22.51 29.63 -11.46
CA GLU A 161 21.35 29.01 -12.15
C GLU A 161 20.99 27.60 -11.66
N ALA A 162 21.94 26.86 -11.07
CA ALA A 162 21.73 25.46 -10.69
C ALA A 162 21.13 25.31 -9.29
N ASP A 163 19.95 24.68 -9.23
CA ASP A 163 19.22 24.35 -8.01
C ASP A 163 19.87 23.20 -7.21
N LEU A 164 19.91 23.38 -5.88
CA LEU A 164 20.29 22.31 -4.95
C LEU A 164 19.07 21.45 -4.61
N ILE A 165 19.07 20.24 -5.16
CA ILE A 165 18.11 19.17 -4.89
C ILE A 165 18.68 18.28 -3.78
N TRP A 166 18.72 18.82 -2.57
CA TRP A 166 19.12 18.06 -1.40
C TRP A 166 18.01 17.08 -0.99
N PRO A 167 18.39 15.89 -0.48
CA PRO A 167 17.42 14.87 -0.10
C PRO A 167 16.58 15.31 1.09
N THR A 168 15.35 14.79 1.17
CA THR A 168 14.55 14.90 2.38
C THR A 168 14.87 13.75 3.34
N ILE A 169 14.82 14.02 4.64
CA ILE A 169 14.80 12.98 5.67
C ILE A 169 13.35 12.58 5.86
N THR A 170 12.92 11.57 5.11
CA THR A 170 11.66 10.89 5.41
C THR A 170 11.88 10.16 6.73
N GLU A 171 11.01 10.41 7.72
CA GLU A 171 10.92 9.43 8.80
C GLU A 171 10.61 8.11 8.12
N CYS A 172 11.23 7.02 8.59
CA CYS A 172 10.55 5.75 8.46
C CYS A 172 9.20 5.98 9.13
N ARG A 173 8.17 6.27 8.32
CA ARG A 173 6.79 6.05 8.73
C ARG A 173 6.74 4.55 8.93
N GLY A 174 7.17 4.10 10.11
CA GLY A 174 6.59 2.90 10.66
C GLY A 174 5.12 3.19 10.59
N THR A 175 4.42 2.53 9.67
CA THR A 175 2.98 2.40 9.77
C THR A 175 2.78 1.55 11.02
N GLU A 176 2.97 2.15 12.19
CA GLU A 176 2.43 1.63 13.43
C GLU A 176 0.92 1.74 13.21
N HIS A 177 0.37 0.65 12.70
CA HIS A 177 -1.07 0.46 12.59
C HIS A 177 -1.60 0.50 14.02
N LYS A 178 -2.06 1.68 14.46
CA LYS A 178 -2.58 1.88 15.81
C LYS A 178 -3.78 0.99 16.11
N ASP A 179 -4.43 0.48 15.06
CA ASP A 179 -5.70 -0.22 15.13
C ASP A 179 -5.56 -1.74 15.27
N VAL A 180 -4.39 -2.33 14.96
CA VAL A 180 -4.19 -3.78 15.03
C VAL A 180 -2.81 -4.11 15.58
N ASP A 181 -2.76 -4.82 16.71
CA ASP A 181 -1.51 -5.36 17.27
C ASP A 181 -0.82 -6.25 16.22
N PRO A 182 0.41 -5.94 15.78
CA PRO A 182 1.17 -6.77 14.84
C PRO A 182 1.28 -8.24 15.24
N ARG A 183 1.20 -8.55 16.54
CA ARG A 183 1.21 -9.93 17.07
C ARG A 183 -0.02 -10.73 16.63
N LEU A 184 -1.15 -10.07 16.36
CA LEU A 184 -2.40 -10.71 15.90
C LEU A 184 -2.41 -10.98 14.39
N LEU A 185 -1.61 -10.23 13.61
CA LEU A 185 -1.55 -10.39 12.15
C LEU A 185 -1.00 -11.76 11.75
N ARG A 186 -0.03 -12.30 12.49
CA ARG A 186 0.58 -13.61 12.18
C ARG A 186 -0.40 -14.78 12.41
N PRO A 187 -1.08 -14.92 13.55
CA PRO A 187 -2.14 -15.92 13.74
C PRO A 187 -3.26 -15.79 12.69
N LEU A 188 -3.72 -14.57 12.41
CA LEU A 188 -4.72 -14.31 11.38
C LEU A 188 -4.24 -14.81 10.01
N TYR A 189 -3.04 -14.42 9.60
CA TYR A 189 -2.44 -14.85 8.34
C TYR A 189 -2.34 -16.38 8.23
N HIS A 190 -1.91 -17.06 9.29
CA HIS A 190 -1.85 -18.53 9.31
C HIS A 190 -3.23 -19.18 9.22
N HIS A 191 -4.24 -18.61 9.88
CA HIS A 191 -5.61 -19.07 9.79
C HIS A 191 -6.15 -18.92 8.35
N LEU A 192 -6.03 -17.73 7.76
CA LEU A 192 -6.49 -17.47 6.40
C LEU A 192 -5.80 -18.38 5.38
N LYS A 193 -4.48 -18.62 5.54
CA LYS A 193 -3.74 -19.60 4.73
C LYS A 193 -4.30 -21.01 4.84
N ARG A 194 -4.62 -21.44 6.06
CA ARG A 194 -5.18 -22.77 6.31
C ARG A 194 -6.53 -22.93 5.62
N VAL A 195 -7.42 -21.94 5.74
CA VAL A 195 -8.72 -21.92 5.08
C VAL A 195 -8.55 -21.98 3.57
N HIS A 196 -7.75 -21.08 2.98
CA HIS A 196 -7.53 -21.03 1.54
C HIS A 196 -6.91 -22.33 1.00
N PHE A 197 -5.87 -22.87 1.64
CA PHE A 197 -5.25 -24.12 1.20
C PHE A 197 -6.14 -25.34 1.40
N GLY A 198 -6.93 -25.36 2.48
CA GLY A 198 -7.94 -26.39 2.71
C GLY A 198 -8.97 -26.42 1.58
N PHE A 199 -9.48 -25.25 1.20
CA PHE A 199 -10.38 -25.10 0.06
C PHE A 199 -9.75 -25.58 -1.27
N LEU A 200 -8.50 -25.21 -1.57
CA LEU A 200 -7.83 -25.71 -2.76
C LEU A 200 -7.65 -27.24 -2.74
N GLY A 201 -7.51 -27.83 -1.55
CA GLY A 201 -7.56 -29.29 -1.36
C GLY A 201 -8.94 -29.86 -1.67
N ALA A 202 -10.00 -29.20 -1.17
CA ALA A 202 -11.39 -29.59 -1.40
C ALA A 202 -11.76 -29.63 -2.89
N LEU A 203 -11.30 -28.65 -3.68
CA LEU A 203 -11.52 -28.63 -5.14
C LEU A 203 -10.92 -29.83 -5.88
N LYS A 204 -9.88 -30.45 -5.32
CA LYS A 204 -9.28 -31.68 -5.87
C LYS A 204 -9.98 -32.93 -5.34
N GLU A 205 -10.36 -32.91 -4.07
CA GLU A 205 -11.07 -33.99 -3.39
C GLU A 205 -12.46 -34.25 -3.99
N GLY A 206 -13.20 -33.17 -4.23
CA GLY A 206 -14.60 -33.17 -4.67
C GLY A 206 -14.87 -34.02 -5.91
N PRO A 207 -14.21 -33.75 -7.05
CA PRO A 207 -14.37 -34.53 -8.28
C PRO A 207 -14.07 -36.02 -8.08
N CYS A 208 -13.02 -36.36 -7.31
CA CYS A 208 -12.63 -37.75 -7.02
C CYS A 208 -13.67 -38.49 -6.16
N LEU A 209 -14.34 -37.78 -5.25
CA LEU A 209 -15.45 -38.32 -4.46
C LEU A 209 -16.71 -38.48 -5.32
N ALA A 210 -17.10 -37.44 -6.06
CA ALA A 210 -18.29 -37.45 -6.90
C ALA A 210 -18.24 -38.51 -8.02
N ALA A 211 -17.05 -38.82 -8.55
CA ALA A 211 -16.88 -39.88 -9.55
C ALA A 211 -17.20 -41.30 -9.01
N ARG A 212 -17.06 -41.51 -7.69
CA ARG A 212 -17.35 -42.77 -7.00
C ARG A 212 -18.72 -42.77 -6.31
N GLY A 213 -19.33 -41.59 -6.18
CA GLY A 213 -20.63 -41.41 -5.56
C GLY A 213 -21.77 -41.82 -6.48
N VAL A 214 -22.87 -42.27 -5.88
CA VAL A 214 -24.14 -42.48 -6.56
C VAL A 214 -25.14 -41.41 -6.10
N ASP A 215 -26.16 -41.13 -6.91
CA ASP A 215 -27.21 -40.17 -6.52
C ASP A 215 -27.99 -40.70 -5.30
N PRO A 216 -27.85 -40.05 -4.14
CA PRO A 216 -28.52 -40.51 -2.92
C PRO A 216 -30.05 -40.32 -2.99
N ARG A 217 -30.58 -39.63 -4.01
CA ARG A 217 -32.03 -39.38 -4.20
C ARG A 217 -32.73 -40.44 -5.06
N SER A 218 -32.00 -41.36 -5.69
CA SER A 218 -32.59 -42.42 -6.53
C SER A 218 -33.62 -43.26 -5.74
N ALA A 219 -34.53 -43.98 -6.41
CA ALA A 219 -35.78 -44.53 -5.83
C ALA A 219 -35.64 -45.41 -4.56
N SER A 220 -34.43 -45.89 -4.22
CA SER A 220 -34.10 -46.60 -2.97
C SER A 220 -33.47 -45.70 -1.87
N GLY A 221 -33.44 -44.39 -2.09
CA GLY A 221 -32.55 -43.38 -1.50
C GLY A 221 -32.98 -42.80 -0.14
N SER A 222 -34.03 -43.30 0.49
CA SER A 222 -34.39 -42.91 1.86
C SER A 222 -33.57 -43.64 2.94
N LYS A 223 -32.71 -44.59 2.56
CA LYS A 223 -31.86 -45.30 3.50
C LYS A 223 -30.75 -44.37 4.01
N LEU A 224 -30.71 -44.18 5.33
CA LEU A 224 -29.70 -43.37 6.04
C LEU A 224 -28.26 -43.74 5.66
N GLU A 225 -28.01 -45.01 5.36
CA GLU A 225 -26.71 -45.54 4.93
C GLU A 225 -26.20 -44.87 3.64
N ILE A 226 -27.08 -44.64 2.66
CA ILE A 226 -26.71 -44.02 1.37
C ILE A 226 -26.30 -42.55 1.59
N TRP A 227 -27.01 -41.84 2.46
CA TRP A 227 -26.69 -40.47 2.88
C TRP A 227 -25.54 -40.40 3.89
N SER A 228 -25.02 -41.52 4.37
CA SER A 228 -23.84 -41.51 5.25
C SER A 228 -22.52 -41.54 4.45
N SER A 229 -22.59 -41.81 3.14
CA SER A 229 -21.42 -41.83 2.25
C SER A 229 -21.01 -40.42 1.82
N THR A 230 -19.77 -40.02 2.14
CA THR A 230 -19.16 -38.76 1.68
C THR A 230 -19.12 -38.67 0.15
N ALA A 231 -18.92 -39.79 -0.55
CA ALA A 231 -18.89 -39.82 -2.01
C ALA A 231 -20.26 -39.46 -2.61
N ASN A 232 -21.34 -39.98 -2.02
CA ASN A 232 -22.71 -39.68 -2.47
C ASN A 232 -23.08 -38.22 -2.20
N TRP A 233 -22.60 -37.64 -1.09
CA TRP A 233 -22.74 -36.21 -0.83
C TRP A 233 -21.98 -35.34 -1.82
N ALA A 234 -20.76 -35.72 -2.22
CA ALA A 234 -20.02 -35.00 -3.24
C ALA A 234 -20.73 -35.05 -4.59
N TYR A 235 -21.27 -36.22 -4.96
CA TYR A 235 -22.13 -36.34 -6.15
C TYR A 235 -23.32 -35.38 -6.07
N PHE A 236 -24.09 -35.45 -4.97
CA PHE A 236 -25.26 -34.60 -4.77
C PHE A 236 -24.91 -33.10 -4.79
N ALA A 237 -23.82 -32.70 -4.13
CA ALA A 237 -23.38 -31.31 -4.10
C ALA A 237 -22.97 -30.81 -5.50
N ARG A 238 -22.34 -31.64 -6.33
CA ARG A 238 -22.05 -31.31 -7.74
C ARG A 238 -23.32 -31.02 -8.51
N GLU A 239 -24.30 -31.92 -8.43
CA GLU A 239 -25.60 -31.74 -9.10
C GLU A 239 -26.34 -30.51 -8.58
N TYR A 240 -26.25 -30.24 -7.27
CA TYR A 240 -26.84 -29.06 -6.65
C TYR A 240 -26.20 -27.76 -7.14
N VAL A 241 -24.88 -27.70 -7.21
CA VAL A 241 -24.15 -26.53 -7.75
C VAL A 241 -24.51 -26.33 -9.23
N ALA A 242 -24.51 -27.39 -10.04
CA ALA A 242 -24.87 -27.31 -11.45
C ALA A 242 -26.30 -26.79 -11.67
N ALA A 243 -27.26 -27.29 -10.88
CA ALA A 243 -28.65 -26.80 -10.90
C ALA A 243 -28.76 -25.36 -10.39
N GLY A 244 -27.99 -25.02 -9.34
CA GLY A 244 -27.91 -23.70 -8.73
C GLY A 244 -27.45 -22.62 -9.68
N LEU A 245 -26.49 -22.98 -10.53
CA LEU A 245 -26.02 -22.11 -11.60
C LEU A 245 -27.08 -22.01 -12.71
N SER A 246 -27.70 -23.12 -13.13
CA SER A 246 -28.51 -23.14 -14.36
C SER A 246 -29.93 -22.56 -14.26
N ARG A 247 -30.62 -22.69 -13.12
CA ARG A 247 -32.10 -22.53 -13.07
C ARG A 247 -32.63 -21.72 -11.89
N GLY A 248 -31.77 -21.01 -11.15
CA GLY A 248 -32.16 -20.43 -9.87
C GLY A 248 -32.60 -21.54 -8.92
N ALA A 249 -31.65 -22.35 -8.43
CA ALA A 249 -32.02 -23.58 -7.73
C ALA A 249 -32.86 -23.32 -6.49
N LEU A 250 -33.83 -24.22 -6.30
CA LEU A 250 -34.54 -24.45 -5.06
C LEU A 250 -33.56 -24.54 -3.87
N PRO A 251 -34.00 -24.23 -2.63
CA PRO A 251 -33.19 -24.44 -1.44
C PRO A 251 -32.69 -25.89 -1.39
N MET A 252 -31.47 -26.11 -0.89
CA MET A 252 -30.81 -27.44 -0.90
C MET A 252 -31.70 -28.56 -0.33
N ARG A 253 -32.49 -28.25 0.72
CA ARG A 253 -33.50 -29.17 1.27
C ARG A 253 -34.59 -29.55 0.27
N LYS A 254 -35.12 -28.58 -0.48
CA LYS A 254 -36.10 -28.85 -1.54
C LYS A 254 -35.45 -29.60 -2.71
N PHE A 255 -34.20 -29.29 -3.03
CA PHE A 255 -33.44 -29.98 -4.08
C PHE A 255 -33.11 -31.45 -3.73
N ALA A 256 -32.94 -31.74 -2.44
CA ALA A 256 -32.80 -33.09 -1.93
C ALA A 256 -34.14 -33.83 -1.79
N GLY A 257 -35.27 -33.13 -1.91
CA GLY A 257 -36.61 -33.68 -1.66
C GLY A 257 -36.90 -33.94 -0.18
N ARG A 258 -38.00 -34.66 0.11
CA ARG A 258 -38.37 -35.08 1.50
C ARG A 258 -37.42 -36.13 2.10
N VAL A 259 -36.27 -36.37 1.49
CA VAL A 259 -35.45 -37.58 1.67
C VAL A 259 -34.23 -37.33 2.58
N VAL A 260 -33.89 -36.08 2.90
CA VAL A 260 -32.79 -35.81 3.85
C VAL A 260 -33.23 -36.23 5.25
N PRO A 261 -32.52 -37.18 5.90
CA PRO A 261 -32.84 -37.57 7.27
C PRO A 261 -32.65 -36.37 8.20
N ASP A 262 -33.73 -35.88 8.80
CA ASP A 262 -33.78 -34.54 9.39
C ASP A 262 -32.74 -34.32 10.51
N ARG A 263 -32.27 -35.35 11.23
CA ARG A 263 -31.37 -35.16 12.41
C ARG A 263 -30.40 -36.30 12.78
N LYS A 264 -30.18 -37.33 11.96
CA LYS A 264 -29.42 -38.54 12.39
C LYS A 264 -28.23 -38.95 11.53
N ILE A 265 -27.65 -38.06 10.71
CA ILE A 265 -26.40 -38.40 10.03
C ILE A 265 -25.26 -38.23 11.05
N PRO A 266 -24.53 -39.30 11.44
CA PRO A 266 -23.53 -39.24 12.51
C PRO A 266 -22.37 -38.30 12.20
N GLN A 267 -22.12 -38.05 10.90
CA GLN A 267 -21.06 -37.18 10.42
C GLN A 267 -21.61 -36.26 9.34
N GLN A 268 -21.57 -34.95 9.59
CA GLN A 268 -22.00 -33.97 8.60
C GLN A 268 -21.06 -34.01 7.39
N PRO A 269 -21.61 -33.96 6.16
CA PRO A 269 -20.82 -34.04 4.95
C PRO A 269 -20.00 -32.77 4.76
N GLY A 270 -18.87 -32.89 4.07
CA GLY A 270 -18.06 -31.74 3.69
C GLY A 270 -16.59 -32.11 3.49
N PRO A 271 -15.78 -31.18 2.97
CA PRO A 271 -14.37 -31.40 2.72
C PRO A 271 -13.59 -31.86 3.94
N SER A 272 -12.56 -32.67 3.68
CA SER A 272 -11.72 -33.27 4.73
C SER A 272 -10.98 -32.24 5.61
N PHE A 273 -10.72 -31.03 5.11
CA PHE A 273 -10.02 -29.99 5.87
C PHE A 273 -10.87 -29.32 6.97
N LEU A 274 -12.19 -29.46 6.92
CA LEU A 274 -13.09 -28.97 7.97
C LEU A 274 -13.21 -30.03 9.07
N ALA A 275 -13.22 -29.61 10.33
CA ALA A 275 -13.46 -30.54 11.43
C ALA A 275 -14.88 -31.10 11.35
N SER A 276 -15.07 -32.38 11.68
CA SER A 276 -16.35 -33.08 11.44
C SER A 276 -17.53 -32.51 12.24
N ASP A 277 -17.25 -31.90 13.38
CA ASP A 277 -18.19 -31.27 14.31
C ASP A 277 -18.67 -29.89 13.85
N VAL A 278 -17.91 -29.19 12.99
CA VAL A 278 -18.29 -27.88 12.45
C VAL A 278 -18.92 -27.95 11.06
N ARG A 279 -18.86 -29.11 10.39
CA ARG A 279 -19.42 -29.28 9.04
C ARG A 279 -20.93 -29.12 9.04
N THR A 280 -21.43 -28.48 8.00
CA THR A 280 -22.84 -28.40 7.66
C THR A 280 -23.08 -29.05 6.30
N HIS A 281 -24.31 -29.44 6.00
CA HIS A 281 -24.67 -29.93 4.66
C HIS A 281 -24.35 -28.92 3.54
N PHE A 282 -24.29 -27.63 3.86
CA PHE A 282 -23.89 -26.60 2.91
C PHE A 282 -22.40 -26.60 2.61
N ASP A 283 -21.53 -27.06 3.53
CA ASP A 283 -20.09 -27.13 3.30
C ASP A 283 -19.72 -28.09 2.16
N ALA A 284 -20.59 -29.05 1.82
CA ALA A 284 -20.39 -29.93 0.68
C ALA A 284 -20.24 -29.17 -0.65
N VAL A 285 -20.77 -27.94 -0.80
CA VAL A 285 -20.58 -27.16 -2.03
C VAL A 285 -19.14 -26.69 -2.23
N ARG A 286 -18.35 -26.60 -1.15
CA ARG A 286 -16.93 -26.19 -1.16
C ARG A 286 -16.02 -27.15 -1.91
N TRP A 287 -16.50 -28.35 -2.22
CA TRP A 287 -15.83 -29.28 -3.14
C TRP A 287 -15.76 -28.80 -4.59
N PHE A 288 -16.63 -27.87 -5.00
CA PHE A 288 -16.77 -27.49 -6.40
C PHE A 288 -16.66 -25.99 -6.65
N VAL A 289 -17.05 -25.16 -5.67
CA VAL A 289 -17.07 -23.70 -5.79
C VAL A 289 -16.75 -23.05 -4.44
N PRO A 290 -16.13 -21.87 -4.40
CA PRO A 290 -15.86 -21.18 -3.14
C PRO A 290 -17.14 -20.67 -2.49
N THR A 291 -17.20 -20.71 -1.16
CA THR A 291 -18.20 -19.98 -0.37
C THR A 291 -17.67 -18.59 0.00
N MET A 292 -18.50 -17.79 0.69
CA MET A 292 -18.11 -16.47 1.19
C MET A 292 -16.86 -16.55 2.06
N GLU A 293 -16.74 -17.56 2.94
CA GLU A 293 -15.57 -17.73 3.81
C GLU A 293 -14.28 -17.94 3.00
N ASP A 294 -14.34 -18.75 1.95
CA ASP A 294 -13.19 -19.04 1.08
C ASP A 294 -12.74 -17.78 0.33
N ALA A 295 -13.71 -17.04 -0.24
CA ALA A 295 -13.44 -15.81 -0.95
C ALA A 295 -12.89 -14.73 -0.02
N VAL A 296 -13.46 -14.54 1.18
CA VAL A 296 -12.98 -13.57 2.19
C VAL A 296 -11.58 -13.95 2.67
N ALA A 297 -11.30 -15.24 2.88
CA ALA A 297 -9.97 -15.69 3.26
C ALA A 297 -8.92 -15.34 2.21
N ALA A 298 -9.20 -15.63 0.93
CA ALA A 298 -8.32 -15.30 -0.18
C ALA A 298 -8.15 -13.78 -0.36
N PHE A 299 -9.26 -13.03 -0.32
CA PHE A 299 -9.28 -11.57 -0.41
C PHE A 299 -8.41 -10.92 0.68
N THR A 300 -8.56 -11.36 1.93
CA THR A 300 -7.81 -10.84 3.06
C THR A 300 -6.33 -11.22 2.98
N LEU A 301 -5.99 -12.42 2.49
CA LEU A 301 -4.58 -12.79 2.24
C LEU A 301 -3.92 -11.85 1.23
N VAL A 302 -4.63 -11.46 0.18
CA VAL A 302 -4.11 -10.49 -0.80
C VAL A 302 -3.88 -9.14 -0.14
N MET A 303 -4.86 -8.62 0.60
CA MET A 303 -4.73 -7.35 1.33
C MET A 303 -3.51 -7.34 2.26
N LEU A 304 -3.33 -8.39 3.07
CA LEU A 304 -2.24 -8.48 4.05
C LEU A 304 -0.85 -8.45 3.41
N HIS A 305 -0.72 -9.01 2.20
CA HIS A 305 0.56 -9.05 1.48
C HIS A 305 0.83 -7.79 0.66
N THR A 306 -0.18 -7.22 0.01
CA THR A 306 0.01 -6.05 -0.86
C THR A 306 -0.05 -4.73 -0.10
N GLY A 307 -0.65 -4.72 1.10
CA GLY A 307 -0.97 -3.49 1.82
C GLY A 307 -2.07 -2.66 1.15
N TRP A 308 -2.77 -3.20 0.16
CA TRP A 308 -3.88 -2.52 -0.50
C TRP A 308 -5.10 -2.42 0.42
N ASN A 309 -5.81 -1.30 0.32
CA ASN A 309 -7.10 -1.14 0.98
C ASN A 309 -8.17 -2.04 0.32
N PRO A 310 -9.31 -2.32 0.98
CA PRO A 310 -10.36 -3.18 0.43
C PRO A 310 -10.87 -2.74 -0.95
N ASP A 311 -11.06 -1.44 -1.18
CA ASP A 311 -11.56 -0.92 -2.45
C ASP A 311 -10.60 -1.22 -3.62
N THR A 312 -9.29 -1.06 -3.40
CA THR A 312 -8.26 -1.43 -4.39
C THR A 312 -8.29 -2.94 -4.68
N VAL A 313 -8.37 -3.81 -3.67
CA VAL A 313 -8.41 -5.27 -3.89
C VAL A 313 -9.70 -5.69 -4.60
N LYS A 314 -10.86 -5.09 -4.26
CA LYS A 314 -12.15 -5.36 -4.94
C LYS A 314 -12.10 -5.04 -6.43
N ASN A 315 -11.37 -3.99 -6.82
CA ASN A 315 -11.27 -3.49 -8.20
C ASN A 315 -10.19 -4.17 -9.06
N ILE A 316 -9.67 -5.33 -8.67
CA ILE A 316 -8.79 -6.12 -9.55
C ILE A 316 -9.61 -6.60 -10.75
N ASP A 317 -9.18 -6.22 -11.96
CA ASP A 317 -9.84 -6.59 -13.22
C ASP A 317 -9.12 -7.77 -13.89
N ILE A 318 -9.74 -8.95 -13.82
CA ILE A 318 -9.22 -10.19 -14.42
C ILE A 318 -9.77 -10.45 -15.82
N SER A 319 -10.30 -9.44 -16.51
CA SER A 319 -10.78 -9.60 -17.90
C SER A 319 -9.66 -9.97 -18.88
N GLU A 320 -8.44 -9.47 -18.62
CA GLU A 320 -7.23 -9.76 -19.37
C GLU A 320 -6.05 -9.88 -18.39
N ASP A 321 -5.11 -10.79 -18.65
CA ASP A 321 -3.95 -10.98 -17.78
C ASP A 321 -3.14 -9.68 -17.59
N SER A 322 -2.94 -8.92 -18.67
CA SER A 322 -2.24 -7.64 -18.66
C SER A 322 -2.90 -6.53 -17.84
N LYS A 323 -4.17 -6.69 -17.45
CA LYS A 323 -4.88 -5.70 -16.63
C LYS A 323 -4.66 -5.87 -15.13
N TRP A 324 -4.24 -7.06 -14.68
CA TRP A 324 -4.04 -7.33 -13.26
C TRP A 324 -2.64 -7.82 -12.92
N PHE A 325 -1.83 -8.29 -13.89
CA PHE A 325 -0.41 -8.56 -13.65
C PHE A 325 0.49 -8.40 -14.88
N ASP A 326 1.79 -8.26 -14.62
CA ASP A 326 2.85 -8.22 -15.64
C ASP A 326 4.11 -8.93 -15.11
N HIS A 327 4.76 -9.67 -16.01
CA HIS A 327 6.02 -10.38 -15.80
C HIS A 327 7.27 -9.51 -16.01
N ARG A 328 7.16 -8.21 -16.29
CA ARG A 328 8.30 -7.30 -16.59
C ARG A 328 9.46 -7.31 -15.59
N LEU A 329 9.24 -7.73 -14.34
CA LEU A 329 10.29 -7.82 -13.32
C LEU A 329 10.95 -9.19 -13.22
N ASP A 330 10.47 -10.17 -13.99
CA ASP A 330 11.08 -11.49 -14.10
C ASP A 330 12.29 -11.42 -15.05
N GLY A 331 13.38 -10.80 -14.58
CA GLY A 331 14.62 -10.71 -15.34
C GLY A 331 15.29 -12.06 -15.62
N SER A 332 14.82 -13.13 -15.00
CA SER A 332 15.37 -14.47 -15.19
C SER A 332 14.85 -15.18 -16.44
N GLY A 333 13.63 -14.83 -16.89
CA GLY A 333 12.91 -15.57 -17.94
C GLY A 333 12.57 -17.02 -17.57
N ASP A 334 13.04 -17.51 -16.41
CA ASP A 334 12.84 -18.87 -15.93
C ASP A 334 11.55 -18.93 -15.10
N PRO A 335 10.49 -19.61 -15.60
CA PRO A 335 9.23 -19.73 -14.88
C PRO A 335 9.34 -20.52 -13.56
N GLU A 336 10.42 -21.28 -13.35
CA GLU A 336 10.66 -22.05 -12.12
C GLU A 336 11.49 -21.29 -11.07
N SER A 337 12.04 -20.14 -11.44
CA SER A 337 12.88 -19.33 -10.57
C SER A 337 12.17 -19.00 -9.25
N LYS A 338 12.85 -19.30 -8.15
CA LYS A 338 12.34 -19.01 -6.79
C LYS A 338 12.20 -17.52 -6.52
N THR A 339 12.92 -16.69 -7.29
CA THR A 339 12.93 -15.23 -7.17
C THR A 339 12.10 -14.55 -8.25
N ALA A 340 11.42 -15.29 -9.13
CA ALA A 340 10.52 -14.73 -10.12
C ALA A 340 9.44 -13.87 -9.42
N THR A 341 9.39 -12.59 -9.79
CA THR A 341 8.42 -11.61 -9.29
C THR A 341 7.49 -11.16 -10.40
N VAL A 342 6.26 -10.83 -10.02
CA VAL A 342 5.29 -10.20 -10.91
C VAL A 342 4.83 -8.88 -10.30
N ALA A 343 4.60 -7.89 -11.15
CA ALA A 343 3.86 -6.70 -10.78
C ALA A 343 2.36 -7.02 -10.84
N LEU A 344 1.62 -6.66 -9.81
CA LEU A 344 0.17 -6.74 -9.74
C LEU A 344 -0.41 -5.33 -9.86
N TYR A 345 -1.50 -5.20 -10.61
CA TYR A 345 -2.18 -3.94 -10.89
C TYR A 345 -3.61 -3.97 -10.35
N ALA A 346 -4.02 -2.84 -9.77
CA ALA A 346 -5.40 -2.57 -9.41
C ALA A 346 -5.65 -1.06 -9.38
N PHE A 347 -6.91 -0.65 -9.41
CA PHE A 347 -7.28 0.76 -9.41
C PHE A 347 -8.03 1.12 -8.13
N LYS A 348 -7.67 2.24 -7.51
CA LYS A 348 -8.41 2.78 -6.36
C LYS A 348 -9.68 3.48 -6.85
N GLY A 349 -10.85 2.95 -6.48
CA GLY A 349 -12.15 3.25 -7.08
C GLY A 349 -12.53 4.74 -7.07
N ARG A 350 -12.27 5.46 -5.97
CA ARG A 350 -12.57 6.91 -5.90
C ARG A 350 -11.69 7.78 -6.79
N THR A 351 -10.44 7.37 -6.99
CA THR A 351 -9.42 8.24 -7.64
C THR A 351 -9.05 7.78 -9.05
N GLY A 352 -9.41 6.55 -9.44
CA GLY A 352 -8.90 5.92 -10.64
C GLY A 352 -7.37 5.73 -10.66
N ARG A 353 -6.68 5.98 -9.54
CA ARG A 353 -5.23 5.87 -9.46
C ARG A 353 -4.82 4.40 -9.44
N GLU A 354 -3.96 4.04 -10.37
CA GLU A 354 -3.31 2.72 -10.40
C GLU A 354 -2.47 2.52 -9.13
N GLN A 355 -2.56 1.30 -8.58
CA GLN A 355 -1.75 0.81 -7.48
C GLN A 355 -1.00 -0.41 -7.97
N ILE A 356 0.30 -0.43 -7.67
CA ILE A 356 1.19 -1.51 -8.06
C ILE A 356 1.70 -2.19 -6.78
N ALA A 357 1.68 -3.52 -6.76
CA ALA A 357 2.28 -4.33 -5.71
C ALA A 357 3.10 -5.47 -6.33
N PHE A 358 4.17 -5.88 -5.68
CA PHE A 358 5.02 -6.96 -6.18
C PHE A 358 4.70 -8.27 -5.45
N SER A 359 4.68 -9.37 -6.21
CA SER A 359 4.37 -10.69 -5.68
C SER A 359 5.35 -11.72 -6.19
N LEU A 360 5.77 -12.65 -5.33
CA LEU A 360 6.54 -13.82 -5.76
C LEU A 360 5.61 -14.78 -6.50
N ARG A 361 6.09 -15.31 -7.64
CA ARG A 361 5.31 -16.20 -8.49
C ARG A 361 5.10 -17.58 -7.86
N ARG A 362 6.09 -18.12 -7.14
CA ARG A 362 6.09 -19.53 -6.71
C ARG A 362 5.26 -19.84 -5.45
N PRO A 363 5.35 -19.07 -4.35
CA PRO A 363 4.72 -19.49 -3.10
C PRO A 363 3.19 -19.40 -3.18
N LYS A 364 2.49 -20.50 -2.84
CA LYS A 364 1.02 -20.61 -2.98
C LYS A 364 0.21 -19.57 -2.22
N ALA A 365 0.76 -19.01 -1.14
CA ALA A 365 0.09 -17.99 -0.32
C ALA A 365 0.39 -16.55 -0.76
N HIS A 366 1.23 -16.34 -1.78
CA HIS A 366 1.49 -15.00 -2.29
C HIS A 366 0.34 -14.52 -3.19
N PRO A 367 0.08 -13.20 -3.22
CA PRO A 367 -1.05 -12.62 -3.93
C PRO A 367 -1.29 -13.14 -5.35
N TYR A 368 -0.24 -13.25 -6.18
CA TYR A 368 -0.38 -13.76 -7.54
C TYR A 368 -1.00 -15.16 -7.59
N GLN A 369 -0.50 -16.08 -6.77
CA GLN A 369 -1.01 -17.45 -6.70
C GLN A 369 -2.40 -17.53 -6.10
N VAL A 370 -2.67 -16.73 -5.07
CA VAL A 370 -4.00 -16.65 -4.46
C VAL A 370 -5.04 -16.18 -5.49
N ILE A 371 -4.78 -15.07 -6.19
CA ILE A 371 -5.66 -14.54 -7.25
C ILE A 371 -5.85 -15.58 -8.35
N LYS A 372 -4.76 -16.14 -8.89
CA LYS A 372 -4.81 -17.14 -9.97
C LYS A 372 -5.63 -18.38 -9.59
N SER A 373 -5.45 -18.86 -8.36
CA SER A 373 -6.21 -20.01 -7.87
C SER A 373 -7.69 -19.68 -7.69
N MET A 374 -8.03 -18.47 -7.22
CA MET A 374 -9.41 -18.01 -7.13
C MET A 374 -10.04 -17.84 -8.51
N ILE A 375 -9.34 -17.28 -9.50
CA ILE A 375 -9.80 -17.21 -10.90
C ILE A 375 -10.20 -18.61 -11.38
N THR A 376 -9.30 -19.59 -11.20
CA THR A 376 -9.54 -20.98 -11.61
C THR A 376 -10.75 -21.59 -10.86
N ALA A 377 -10.79 -21.43 -9.54
CA ALA A 377 -11.86 -21.97 -8.69
C ALA A 377 -13.25 -21.40 -8.97
N THR A 378 -13.30 -20.17 -9.48
CA THR A 378 -14.56 -19.44 -9.76
C THR A 378 -14.96 -19.48 -11.23
N ASP A 379 -14.22 -20.20 -12.08
CA ASP A 379 -14.55 -20.31 -13.50
C ASP A 379 -15.97 -20.87 -13.76
N PRO A 380 -16.47 -21.90 -13.05
CA PRO A 380 -17.86 -22.34 -13.21
C PRO A 380 -18.89 -21.23 -12.91
N LEU A 381 -18.61 -20.38 -11.92
CA LEU A 381 -19.47 -19.25 -11.58
C LEU A 381 -19.44 -18.19 -12.70
N ARG A 382 -18.26 -17.90 -13.26
CA ARG A 382 -18.12 -16.96 -14.38
C ARG A 382 -18.78 -17.47 -15.65
N ALA A 383 -18.66 -18.75 -15.95
CA ALA A 383 -19.33 -19.35 -17.10
C ALA A 383 -20.84 -19.11 -17.04
N GLN A 384 -21.44 -19.29 -15.86
CA GLN A 384 -22.86 -18.98 -15.65
C GLN A 384 -23.18 -17.49 -15.83
N LEU A 385 -22.38 -16.60 -15.24
CA LEU A 385 -22.58 -15.15 -15.41
C LEU A 385 -22.45 -14.72 -16.88
N ARG A 386 -21.51 -15.29 -17.65
CA ARG A 386 -21.36 -15.01 -19.08
C ARG A 386 -22.57 -15.49 -19.89
N LYS A 387 -23.13 -16.65 -19.54
CA LYS A 387 -24.38 -17.14 -20.13
C LYS A 387 -25.53 -16.17 -19.86
N GLU A 388 -25.67 -15.71 -18.63
CA GLU A 388 -26.70 -14.74 -18.24
C GLU A 388 -26.53 -13.38 -18.94
N ILE A 389 -25.29 -12.91 -19.11
CA ILE A 389 -24.99 -11.72 -19.94
C ILE A 389 -25.48 -11.93 -21.37
N ALA A 390 -25.23 -13.09 -21.97
CA ALA A 390 -25.65 -13.39 -23.34
C ALA A 390 -27.17 -13.47 -23.47
N GLU A 391 -27.86 -14.08 -22.50
CA GLU A 391 -29.32 -14.15 -22.45
C GLU A 391 -29.94 -12.75 -22.32
N LEU A 392 -29.45 -11.91 -21.40
CA LEU A 392 -29.91 -10.53 -21.25
C LEU A 392 -29.60 -9.67 -22.47
N ALA A 393 -28.43 -9.88 -23.11
CA ALA A 393 -28.05 -9.14 -24.32
C ALA A 393 -29.01 -9.40 -25.49
N ALA A 394 -29.58 -10.60 -25.59
CA ALA A 394 -30.50 -11.01 -26.65
C ALA A 394 -31.92 -10.43 -26.52
N ILE A 395 -32.30 -9.91 -25.36
CA ILE A 395 -33.62 -9.28 -25.16
C ILE A 395 -33.66 -7.92 -25.84
N ILE A 396 -34.55 -7.75 -26.84
CA ILE A 396 -34.82 -6.46 -27.47
C ILE A 396 -35.73 -5.65 -26.55
N GLY A 397 -35.37 -4.38 -26.28
CA GLY A 397 -36.15 -3.50 -25.41
C GLY A 397 -36.09 -3.88 -23.93
N ARG A 398 -34.89 -4.19 -23.41
CA ARG A 398 -34.65 -4.50 -21.98
C ARG A 398 -35.30 -3.46 -21.06
N SER A 399 -35.92 -3.93 -19.97
CA SER A 399 -36.33 -3.04 -18.89
C SER A 399 -35.11 -2.40 -18.20
N GLU A 400 -35.32 -1.31 -17.46
CA GLU A 400 -34.26 -0.66 -16.67
C GLU A 400 -33.63 -1.65 -15.66
N GLU A 401 -34.45 -2.48 -15.01
CA GLU A 401 -33.97 -3.52 -14.09
C GLU A 401 -33.09 -4.56 -14.79
N GLN A 402 -33.47 -4.98 -16.01
CA GLN A 402 -32.68 -5.92 -16.82
C GLN A 402 -31.35 -5.29 -17.26
N GLN A 403 -31.36 -4.00 -17.60
CA GLN A 403 -30.16 -3.25 -17.95
C GLN A 403 -29.21 -3.12 -16.75
N GLN A 404 -29.72 -2.73 -15.59
CA GLN A 404 -28.93 -2.63 -14.36
C GLN A 404 -28.33 -3.99 -13.98
N ARG A 405 -29.11 -5.07 -14.10
CA ARG A 405 -28.63 -6.44 -13.87
C ARG A 405 -27.53 -6.82 -14.85
N TYR A 406 -27.69 -6.52 -16.13
CA TYR A 406 -26.67 -6.74 -17.17
C TYR A 406 -25.36 -6.03 -16.82
N ASP A 407 -25.42 -4.75 -16.45
CA ASP A 407 -24.24 -3.95 -16.11
C ASP A 407 -23.56 -4.46 -14.82
N ASN A 408 -24.35 -4.81 -13.80
CA ASN A 408 -23.83 -5.41 -12.57
C ASN A 408 -23.08 -6.72 -12.85
N ILE A 409 -23.66 -7.62 -13.64
CA ILE A 409 -23.03 -8.92 -13.95
C ILE A 409 -21.74 -8.74 -14.76
N ARG A 410 -21.71 -7.76 -15.68
CA ARG A 410 -20.48 -7.42 -16.42
C ARG A 410 -19.35 -6.95 -15.51
N VAL A 411 -19.66 -6.26 -14.42
CA VAL A 411 -18.67 -5.89 -13.40
C VAL A 411 -18.26 -7.13 -12.59
N MET A 412 -19.22 -7.94 -12.13
CA MET A 412 -18.95 -9.14 -11.33
C MET A 412 -18.02 -10.13 -12.04
N VAL A 413 -18.21 -10.38 -13.34
CA VAL A 413 -17.42 -11.37 -14.08
C VAL A 413 -15.93 -11.04 -14.14
N LYS A 414 -15.59 -9.76 -13.99
CA LYS A 414 -14.22 -9.23 -13.96
C LYS A 414 -13.57 -9.33 -12.58
N SER A 415 -14.29 -9.75 -11.55
CA SER A 415 -13.75 -9.87 -10.20
C SER A 415 -13.18 -11.27 -9.96
N PRO A 416 -12.01 -11.38 -9.30
CA PRO A 416 -11.52 -12.67 -8.80
C PRO A 416 -12.33 -13.17 -7.58
N TRP A 417 -13.18 -12.35 -6.97
CA TRP A 417 -13.79 -12.58 -5.65
C TRP A 417 -15.23 -13.09 -5.72
N LEU A 418 -15.52 -13.97 -6.68
CA LEU A 418 -16.83 -14.60 -6.79
C LEU A 418 -16.97 -15.73 -5.77
N PHE A 419 -18.18 -15.93 -5.27
CA PHE A 419 -18.52 -17.06 -4.43
C PHE A 419 -19.96 -17.52 -4.65
N PHE A 420 -20.24 -18.75 -4.24
CA PHE A 420 -21.55 -19.36 -4.30
C PHE A 420 -22.32 -19.13 -2.98
N THR A 421 -23.55 -18.64 -3.08
CA THR A 421 -24.47 -18.52 -1.94
C THR A 421 -25.50 -19.65 -1.92
N VAL A 422 -25.65 -20.27 -0.76
CA VAL A 422 -26.69 -21.29 -0.49
C VAL A 422 -28.03 -20.67 -0.13
N TYR A 423 -28.04 -19.43 0.36
CA TYR A 423 -29.24 -18.65 0.63
C TYR A 423 -29.77 -18.05 -0.66
N GLU A 424 -31.07 -18.15 -0.90
CA GLU A 424 -31.74 -17.48 -2.01
C GLU A 424 -31.78 -15.96 -1.71
N PRO A 425 -31.01 -15.12 -2.41
CA PRO A 425 -31.33 -13.70 -2.42
C PRO A 425 -32.70 -13.54 -3.09
N SER A 426 -33.54 -12.67 -2.55
CA SER A 426 -34.89 -12.35 -3.03
C SER A 426 -34.88 -12.00 -4.53
N GLY A 427 -34.93 -13.00 -5.43
CA GLY A 427 -34.90 -12.82 -6.89
C GLY A 427 -33.53 -12.82 -7.60
N GLY A 428 -32.43 -13.22 -6.93
CA GLY A 428 -31.06 -13.09 -7.46
C GLY A 428 -30.36 -14.39 -7.86
N SER A 429 -29.28 -14.26 -8.65
CA SER A 429 -28.33 -15.35 -8.95
C SER A 429 -27.69 -15.89 -7.67
N ARG A 430 -27.38 -17.20 -7.63
CA ARG A 430 -26.60 -17.82 -6.52
C ARG A 430 -25.11 -17.47 -6.58
N VAL A 431 -24.70 -16.70 -7.56
CA VAL A 431 -23.35 -16.15 -7.66
C VAL A 431 -23.36 -14.76 -7.02
N ALA A 432 -22.49 -14.58 -6.03
CA ALA A 432 -22.25 -13.28 -5.40
C ALA A 432 -20.78 -12.89 -5.59
N VAL A 433 -20.51 -11.60 -5.37
CA VAL A 433 -19.17 -11.03 -5.33
C VAL A 433 -18.97 -10.36 -3.97
N ILE A 434 -17.75 -10.26 -3.48
CA ILE A 434 -17.44 -9.42 -2.31
C ILE A 434 -17.66 -7.96 -2.72
N ASP A 435 -18.87 -7.45 -2.48
CA ASP A 435 -19.29 -6.09 -2.86
C ASP A 435 -18.97 -5.05 -1.77
N LYS A 436 -19.19 -3.77 -2.10
CA LYS A 436 -18.89 -2.57 -1.31
C LYS A 436 -19.47 -2.55 0.08
#